data_AF-A0A6H1ZFV6-F1
#
_entry.id   AF-A0A6H1ZFV6-F1
#
_cell.length_a   1.000
_cell.length_b   1.000
_cell.length_c   1.000
_cell.angle_alpha   90.00
_cell.angle_beta   90.00
_cell.angle_gamma   90.00
#
_symmetry.space_group_name_H-M   'P 1'
#
loop_
_entity.id
_entity.type
_entity.pdbx_description
1 polymer ?
#
loop_
_entity_poly.entity_id
_entity_poly.type
_entity_poly.pdbx_seq_one_letter_code
_entity_poly.pdbx_strand_id
1 'polypeptide(L)'
;MDRKFEGGGTEQFTFTSSVQANSTPVFFIKNWAETLVYSGPAATSGDGYYYKFAPIPSSRGEYTDNWYYSINANSFIKSGRFEVVQTLAIETPGLYCGANDVINLYDPLRTAKLTNNEIDTFIRDIMAQVNLKLAPVFTVSSLSGNPVIHVITKNLTLTDILERKGKEVPQWVTDRRTKYEGILDALALGSMYLVTSGGDLLIQTLASGISQVEHSMEDYTPTFNMLDLEYQRIDPDRIDDEEDAL
;
A
#
# COMPACT_ATOMS: atom_id res chain seq x y z
N MET A 1 15.97 13.21 -11.44
CA MET A 1 16.14 11.74 -11.38
C MET A 1 14.74 11.19 -11.49
N ASP A 2 14.37 10.67 -12.66
CA ASP A 2 12.96 10.74 -13.10
C ASP A 2 12.26 9.37 -13.16
N ARG A 3 12.95 8.28 -12.79
CA ARG A 3 12.39 6.92 -12.81
C ARG A 3 12.46 6.29 -11.42
N LYS A 4 11.29 5.94 -10.87
CA LYS A 4 11.12 5.26 -9.59
C LYS A 4 10.29 3.99 -9.81
N PHE A 5 10.71 2.88 -9.21
CA PHE A 5 10.04 1.59 -9.31
C PHE A 5 9.78 1.00 -7.93
N GLU A 6 8.69 0.23 -7.80
CA GLU A 6 8.44 -0.56 -6.58
C GLU A 6 9.31 -1.83 -6.56
N GLY A 7 9.89 -2.13 -5.40
CA GLY A 7 10.75 -3.30 -5.21
C GLY A 7 10.00 -4.63 -5.40
N GLY A 8 10.64 -5.59 -6.07
CA GLY A 8 10.12 -6.96 -6.21
C GLY A 8 9.22 -7.21 -7.43
N GLY A 9 8.88 -6.18 -8.20
CA GLY A 9 8.16 -6.31 -9.48
C GLY A 9 9.07 -6.72 -10.65
N THR A 10 8.50 -6.78 -11.85
CA THR A 10 9.25 -6.91 -13.12
C THR A 10 8.92 -5.72 -14.01
N GLU A 11 9.95 -5.08 -14.55
CA GLU A 11 9.80 -3.87 -15.36
C GLU A 11 10.47 -4.03 -16.73
N GLN A 12 9.95 -3.33 -17.71
CA GLN A 12 10.52 -3.28 -19.05
C GLN A 12 11.50 -2.13 -19.18
N PHE A 13 12.77 -2.46 -19.45
CA PHE A 13 13.79 -1.50 -19.83
C PHE A 13 13.95 -1.53 -21.34
N THR A 14 14.11 -0.36 -21.94
CA THR A 14 14.28 -0.23 -23.39
C THR A 14 15.50 0.62 -23.72
N PHE A 15 16.11 0.33 -24.87
CA PHE A 15 17.00 1.27 -25.52
C PHE A 15 16.87 1.18 -27.04
N THR A 16 17.13 2.32 -27.68
CA THR A 16 17.18 2.43 -29.13
C THR A 16 18.58 2.84 -29.54
N SER A 17 19.06 2.23 -30.61
CA SER A 17 20.27 2.59 -31.33
C SER A 17 19.92 2.97 -32.75
N SER A 18 20.61 3.96 -33.32
CA SER A 18 20.43 4.37 -34.72
C SER A 18 20.99 3.33 -35.71
N VAL A 19 21.83 2.41 -35.23
CA VAL A 19 22.41 1.32 -36.01
C VAL A 19 22.21 0.00 -35.27
N GLN A 20 21.83 -1.05 -35.99
CA GLN A 20 21.66 -2.38 -35.42
C GLN A 20 22.97 -2.90 -34.83
N ALA A 21 22.90 -3.45 -33.63
CA ALA A 21 24.06 -4.05 -32.97
C ALA A 21 24.50 -5.32 -33.70
N ASN A 22 25.82 -5.51 -33.82
CA ASN A 22 26.44 -6.70 -34.42
C ASN A 22 26.25 -7.96 -33.56
N SER A 23 25.93 -7.78 -32.28
CA SER A 23 25.70 -8.84 -31.30
C SER A 23 24.51 -8.48 -30.42
N THR A 24 23.82 -9.50 -29.90
CA THR A 24 22.72 -9.31 -28.95
C THR A 24 23.19 -8.45 -27.77
N PRO A 25 22.57 -7.26 -27.54
CA PRO A 25 22.89 -6.43 -26.40
C PRO A 25 22.65 -7.17 -25.09
N VAL A 26 23.39 -6.79 -24.04
CA VAL A 26 23.24 -7.33 -22.70
C VAL A 26 22.79 -6.21 -21.78
N PHE A 27 21.71 -6.46 -21.04
CA PHE A 27 21.18 -5.58 -20.02
C PHE A 27 21.66 -6.03 -18.65
N PHE A 28 22.03 -5.10 -17.78
CA PHE A 28 22.35 -5.41 -16.39
C PHE A 28 22.00 -4.27 -15.43
N ILE A 29 21.68 -4.65 -14.19
CA ILE A 29 21.39 -3.76 -13.08
C ILE A 29 22.52 -3.86 -12.07
N LYS A 30 23.04 -2.72 -11.62
CA LYS A 30 23.99 -2.64 -10.50
C LYS A 30 23.44 -1.80 -9.37
N ASN A 31 23.81 -2.14 -8.14
CA ASN A 31 23.54 -1.29 -6.97
C ASN A 31 24.56 -0.13 -6.87
N TRP A 32 24.40 0.73 -5.87
CA TRP A 32 25.30 1.87 -5.64
C TRP A 32 26.77 1.47 -5.41
N ALA A 33 27.00 0.28 -4.84
CA ALA A 33 28.33 -0.31 -4.64
C ALA A 33 28.87 -0.99 -5.90
N GLU A 34 28.32 -0.66 -7.07
CA GLU A 34 28.63 -1.23 -8.39
C GLU A 34 28.54 -2.76 -8.50
N THR A 35 27.89 -3.41 -7.53
CA THR A 35 27.71 -4.85 -7.51
C THR A 35 26.61 -5.24 -8.49
N LEU A 36 26.86 -6.27 -9.30
CA LEU A 36 25.89 -6.80 -10.24
C LEU A 36 24.71 -7.45 -9.50
N VAL A 37 23.50 -7.00 -9.78
CA VAL A 37 22.25 -7.50 -9.18
C VAL A 37 21.47 -8.36 -10.17
N TYR A 38 21.47 -7.96 -11.44
CA TYR A 38 20.80 -8.70 -12.51
C TYR A 38 21.58 -8.55 -13.82
N SER A 39 21.55 -9.58 -14.66
CA SER A 39 22.04 -9.52 -16.04
C SER A 39 21.24 -10.44 -16.95
N GLY A 40 21.06 -10.04 -18.20
CA GLY A 40 20.49 -10.93 -19.21
C GLY A 40 20.57 -10.37 -20.63
N PRO A 41 20.49 -11.24 -21.65
CA PRO A 41 20.46 -10.82 -23.05
C PRO A 41 19.15 -10.08 -23.34
N ALA A 42 19.26 -9.04 -24.18
CA ALA A 42 18.15 -8.25 -24.68
C ALA A 42 17.33 -9.01 -25.72
N ALA A 43 16.02 -8.76 -25.75
CA ALA A 43 15.18 -9.06 -26.90
C ALA A 43 15.20 -7.86 -27.87
N THR A 44 14.86 -8.10 -29.13
CA THR A 44 14.74 -7.04 -30.15
C THR A 44 13.34 -7.04 -30.75
N SER A 45 12.80 -5.85 -30.99
CA SER A 45 11.54 -5.65 -31.70
C SER A 45 11.74 -5.22 -33.17
N GLY A 46 12.98 -5.26 -33.67
CA GLY A 46 13.38 -4.79 -35.00
C GLY A 46 14.22 -3.50 -34.98
N ASP A 47 14.90 -3.20 -36.08
CA ASP A 47 15.55 -1.92 -36.43
C ASP A 47 16.20 -1.13 -35.28
N GLY A 48 17.11 -1.77 -34.52
CA GLY A 48 17.87 -1.09 -33.46
C GLY A 48 17.09 -0.80 -32.18
N TYR A 49 15.87 -1.33 -32.03
CA TYR A 49 15.09 -1.29 -30.80
C TYR A 49 15.29 -2.58 -30.00
N TYR A 50 15.64 -2.39 -28.73
CA TYR A 50 15.93 -3.48 -27.81
C TYR A 50 15.20 -3.26 -26.49
N TYR A 51 14.81 -4.37 -25.87
CA TYR A 51 14.12 -4.34 -24.59
C TYR A 51 14.49 -5.54 -23.72
N LYS A 52 14.29 -5.36 -22.42
CA LYS A 52 14.48 -6.41 -21.42
C LYS A 52 13.45 -6.25 -20.31
N PHE A 53 12.69 -7.31 -20.06
CA PHE A 53 11.97 -7.46 -18.80
C PHE A 53 12.98 -7.94 -17.75
N ALA A 54 13.17 -7.14 -16.71
CA ALA A 54 14.11 -7.41 -15.64
C ALA A 54 13.40 -7.32 -14.27
N PRO A 55 13.71 -8.22 -13.32
CA PRO A 55 13.21 -8.11 -11.97
C PRO A 55 13.80 -6.86 -11.31
N ILE A 56 12.93 -6.05 -10.71
CA ILE A 56 13.35 -4.91 -9.91
C ILE A 56 13.89 -5.42 -8.58
N PRO A 57 15.10 -5.00 -8.16
CA PRO A 57 15.66 -5.38 -6.87
C PRO A 57 14.66 -5.11 -5.74
N SER A 58 14.54 -6.04 -4.79
CA SER A 58 13.58 -5.89 -3.70
C SER A 58 14.02 -4.84 -2.68
N SER A 59 15.33 -4.60 -2.54
CA SER A 59 15.87 -3.64 -1.58
C SER A 59 15.68 -2.19 -2.05
N ARG A 60 15.24 -1.32 -1.14
CA ARG A 60 15.20 0.12 -1.39
C ARG A 60 16.60 0.66 -1.67
N GLY A 61 16.73 1.53 -2.66
CA GLY A 61 17.98 2.23 -2.93
C GLY A 61 18.11 2.74 -4.35
N GLU A 62 19.25 3.35 -4.65
CA GLU A 62 19.59 3.77 -6.01
C GLU A 62 20.28 2.65 -6.79
N TYR A 63 19.87 2.50 -8.03
CA TYR A 63 20.39 1.49 -8.95
C TYR A 63 20.74 2.12 -10.29
N THR A 64 21.64 1.46 -11.01
CA THR A 64 22.00 1.80 -12.38
C THR A 64 21.58 0.69 -13.32
N ASP A 65 20.85 1.05 -14.37
CA ASP A 65 20.57 0.18 -15.50
C ASP A 65 21.59 0.45 -16.60
N ASN A 66 22.21 -0.60 -17.12
CA ASN A 66 23.28 -0.50 -18.08
C ASN A 66 23.02 -1.44 -19.25
N TRP A 67 23.33 -0.95 -20.45
CA TRP A 67 23.25 -1.70 -21.70
C TRP A 67 24.61 -1.78 -22.31
N TYR A 68 25.11 -3.01 -22.50
CA TYR A 68 26.32 -3.29 -23.26
C TYR A 68 25.95 -3.78 -24.66
N TYR A 69 26.52 -3.16 -25.68
CA TYR A 69 26.29 -3.52 -27.07
C TYR A 69 27.49 -3.18 -27.94
N SER A 70 27.58 -3.82 -29.11
CA SER A 70 28.68 -3.59 -30.06
C SER A 70 28.16 -3.22 -31.44
N ILE A 71 28.75 -2.18 -32.04
CA ILE A 71 28.46 -1.72 -33.41
C ILE A 71 29.79 -1.58 -34.15
N ASN A 72 29.94 -2.24 -35.30
CA ASN A 72 31.13 -2.15 -36.16
C ASN A 72 32.45 -2.35 -35.40
N ALA A 73 32.52 -3.42 -34.60
CA ALA A 73 33.65 -3.80 -33.73
C ALA A 73 33.96 -2.85 -32.55
N ASN A 74 33.18 -1.78 -32.35
CA ASN A 74 33.27 -0.92 -31.17
C ASN A 74 32.23 -1.33 -30.13
N SER A 75 32.61 -1.32 -28.85
CA SER A 75 31.71 -1.62 -27.74
C SER A 75 31.29 -0.35 -27.02
N PHE A 76 30.01 -0.30 -26.66
CA PHE A 76 29.38 0.86 -26.06
C PHE A 76 28.63 0.45 -24.79
N ILE A 77 28.57 1.39 -23.84
CA ILE A 77 27.75 1.29 -22.65
C ILE A 77 26.79 2.47 -22.62
N LYS A 78 25.49 2.18 -22.51
CA LYS A 78 24.48 3.18 -22.18
C LYS A 78 24.05 2.95 -20.75
N SER A 79 24.14 3.99 -19.92
CA SER A 79 23.76 3.94 -18.51
C SER A 79 22.58 4.84 -18.21
N GLY A 80 21.67 4.35 -17.38
CA GLY A 80 20.62 5.11 -16.73
C GLY A 80 20.71 4.97 -15.21
N ARG A 81 19.85 5.71 -14.52
CA ARG A 81 19.66 5.59 -13.07
C ARG A 81 18.19 5.43 -12.76
N PHE A 82 17.87 4.68 -11.72
CA PHE A 82 16.53 4.59 -11.17
C PHE A 82 16.59 4.38 -9.65
N GLU A 83 15.55 4.82 -8.97
CA GLU A 83 15.38 4.58 -7.53
C GLU A 83 14.40 3.42 -7.35
N VAL A 84 14.78 2.42 -6.58
CA VAL A 84 13.81 1.46 -6.03
C VAL A 84 13.26 2.08 -4.75
N VAL A 85 11.98 2.36 -4.80
CA VAL A 85 11.20 2.67 -3.61
C VAL A 85 10.61 1.36 -3.10
N GLN A 86 10.70 1.13 -1.81
CA GLN A 86 9.79 0.20 -1.16
C GLN A 86 8.59 1.02 -0.73
N THR A 87 7.43 0.74 -1.31
CA THR A 87 6.18 0.90 -0.59
C THR A 87 6.27 -0.15 0.52
N LEU A 88 6.61 0.29 1.74
CA LEU A 88 7.26 -0.54 2.73
C LEU A 88 6.41 -1.77 3.03
N ALA A 89 7.08 -2.93 3.07
CA ALA A 89 6.52 -4.12 3.67
C ALA A 89 5.97 -3.72 5.03
N ILE A 90 4.68 -3.98 5.21
CA ILE A 90 3.95 -3.91 6.47
C ILE A 90 4.87 -4.40 7.60
N GLU A 91 5.35 -3.47 8.44
CA GLU A 91 6.35 -3.75 9.49
C GLU A 91 5.80 -4.69 10.57
N THR A 92 4.48 -4.84 10.62
CA THR A 92 3.74 -5.71 11.54
C THR A 92 2.83 -6.64 10.73
N PRO A 93 3.09 -7.96 10.67
CA PRO A 93 2.26 -8.91 9.94
C PRO A 93 0.77 -8.68 10.20
N GLY A 94 -0.02 -8.59 9.13
CA GLY A 94 -1.48 -8.39 9.22
C GLY A 94 -1.97 -6.94 9.07
N LEU A 95 -1.10 -5.93 8.96
CA LEU A 95 -1.52 -4.57 8.61
C LEU A 95 -1.60 -4.34 7.08
N TYR A 96 -2.23 -3.25 6.61
CA TYR A 96 -2.27 -2.86 5.18
C TYR A 96 -1.19 -1.85 4.80
N CYS A 97 -0.63 -1.14 5.78
CA CYS A 97 0.52 -0.26 5.63
C CYS A 97 1.36 -0.28 6.92
N GLY A 98 2.61 0.19 6.86
CA GLY A 98 3.46 0.35 8.04
C GLY A 98 3.41 1.77 8.62
N ALA A 99 3.79 1.92 9.89
CA ALA A 99 3.90 3.23 10.54
C ALA A 99 4.78 4.21 9.75
N ASN A 100 5.88 3.71 9.17
CA ASN A 100 6.77 4.52 8.33
C ASN A 100 6.09 5.06 7.07
N ASP A 101 5.13 4.36 6.48
CA ASP A 101 4.39 4.86 5.31
C ASP A 101 3.57 6.10 5.66
N VAL A 102 2.96 6.11 6.85
CA VAL A 102 2.17 7.24 7.36
C VAL A 102 3.08 8.41 7.71
N ILE A 103 4.19 8.14 8.39
CA ILE A 103 5.20 9.16 8.75
C ILE A 103 5.76 9.83 7.48
N ASN A 104 6.02 9.06 6.43
CA ASN A 104 6.56 9.56 5.16
C ASN A 104 5.55 10.45 4.40
N LEU A 105 4.26 10.41 4.70
CA LEU A 105 3.27 11.29 4.07
C LEU A 105 3.27 12.70 4.66
N TYR A 106 3.68 12.86 5.92
CA TYR A 106 3.63 14.13 6.62
C TYR A 106 4.79 14.27 7.61
N ASP A 107 5.85 14.96 7.17
CA ASP A 107 7.07 15.19 7.96
C ASP A 107 6.85 15.70 9.38
N PRO A 108 5.85 16.58 9.67
CA PRO A 108 5.56 16.99 11.04
C PRO A 108 5.19 15.84 12.00
N LEU A 109 4.75 14.67 11.51
CA LEU A 109 4.59 13.47 12.35
C LEU A 109 5.92 12.95 12.88
N ARG A 110 7.03 13.08 12.13
CA ARG A 110 8.37 12.74 12.62
C ARG A 110 8.74 13.56 13.86
N THR A 111 8.33 14.82 13.88
CA THR A 111 8.59 15.72 15.01
C THR A 111 7.61 15.55 16.16
N ALA A 112 6.47 14.89 15.94
CA ALA A 112 5.41 14.73 16.93
C ALA A 112 5.72 13.68 18.00
N LYS A 113 6.87 12.99 17.94
CA LYS A 113 7.30 11.92 18.87
C LYS A 113 6.28 10.79 19.04
N LEU A 114 5.47 10.51 18.01
CA LEU A 114 4.61 9.33 18.02
C LEU A 114 5.50 8.09 17.90
N THR A 115 5.24 7.11 18.76
CA THR A 115 5.88 5.80 18.66
C THR A 115 5.27 5.01 17.50
N ASN A 116 6.03 4.09 16.89
CA ASN A 116 5.49 3.22 15.84
C ASN A 116 4.27 2.43 16.34
N ASN A 117 4.28 1.98 17.60
CA ASN A 117 3.14 1.29 18.21
C ASN A 117 1.86 2.14 18.24
N GLU A 118 1.96 3.44 18.57
CA GLU A 118 0.80 4.33 18.54
C GLU A 118 0.25 4.48 17.13
N ILE A 119 1.12 4.60 16.13
CA ILE A 119 0.72 4.72 14.72
C ILE A 119 0.08 3.42 14.25
N ASP A 120 0.62 2.26 14.63
CA ASP A 120 0.06 0.96 14.31
C ASP A 120 -1.34 0.78 14.92
N THR A 121 -1.63 1.34 16.09
CA THR A 121 -3.00 1.37 16.64
C THR A 121 -3.94 2.15 15.73
N PHE A 122 -3.55 3.35 15.26
CA PHE A 122 -4.37 4.10 14.30
C PHE A 122 -4.53 3.36 12.97
N ILE A 123 -3.48 2.66 12.50
CA ILE A 123 -3.57 1.83 11.29
C ILE A 123 -4.61 0.72 11.50
N ARG A 124 -4.60 0.03 12.64
CA ARG A 124 -5.58 -1.04 12.94
C ARG A 124 -7.01 -0.51 12.98
N ASP A 125 -7.24 0.65 13.60
CA ASP A 125 -8.56 1.29 13.64
C ASP A 125 -9.09 1.56 12.23
N ILE A 126 -8.26 2.16 11.37
CA ILE A 126 -8.63 2.46 9.97
C ILE A 126 -8.81 1.19 9.16
N MET A 127 -7.95 0.19 9.35
CA MET A 127 -8.11 -1.10 8.69
C MET A 127 -9.42 -1.77 9.05
N ALA A 128 -9.82 -1.75 10.33
CA ALA A 128 -11.11 -2.28 10.76
C ALA A 128 -12.27 -1.57 10.06
N GLN A 129 -12.20 -0.25 9.88
CA GLN A 129 -13.21 0.52 9.14
C GLN A 129 -13.24 0.16 7.64
N VAL A 130 -12.07 0.04 7.01
CA VAL A 130 -11.96 -0.38 5.60
C VAL A 130 -12.53 -1.79 5.42
N ASN A 131 -12.19 -2.71 6.31
CA ASN A 131 -12.67 -4.09 6.28
C ASN A 131 -14.18 -4.15 6.44
N LEU A 132 -14.74 -3.44 7.41
CA LEU A 132 -16.18 -3.38 7.63
C LEU A 132 -16.92 -2.91 6.38
N LYS A 133 -16.36 -1.90 5.69
CA LYS A 133 -16.97 -1.30 4.50
C LYS A 133 -16.83 -2.17 3.25
N LEU A 134 -15.76 -2.94 3.14
CA LEU A 134 -15.47 -3.78 1.97
C LEU A 134 -15.87 -5.25 2.12
N ALA A 135 -16.11 -5.74 3.35
CA ALA A 135 -16.54 -7.10 3.63
C ALA A 135 -17.77 -7.57 2.81
N PRO A 136 -18.75 -6.72 2.47
CA PRO A 136 -19.87 -7.13 1.62
C PRO A 136 -19.47 -7.49 0.18
N VAL A 137 -18.31 -7.00 -0.30
CA VAL A 137 -17.89 -7.06 -1.70
C VAL A 137 -16.63 -7.89 -1.89
N PHE A 138 -15.73 -7.92 -0.91
CA PHE A 138 -14.42 -8.56 -0.98
C PHE A 138 -14.15 -9.42 0.26
N THR A 139 -13.43 -10.52 0.07
CA THR A 139 -12.87 -11.29 1.19
C THR A 139 -11.72 -10.51 1.84
N VAL A 140 -11.77 -10.29 3.16
CA VAL A 140 -10.79 -9.45 3.88
C VAL A 140 -9.34 -9.93 3.70
N SER A 141 -9.13 -11.24 3.63
CA SER A 141 -7.81 -11.85 3.42
C SER A 141 -7.20 -11.53 2.05
N SER A 142 -8.01 -11.20 1.04
CA SER A 142 -7.54 -10.88 -0.31
C SER A 142 -7.21 -9.38 -0.51
N LEU A 143 -7.58 -8.53 0.45
CA LEU A 143 -7.29 -7.10 0.43
C LEU A 143 -5.85 -6.77 0.85
N SER A 144 -5.22 -7.67 1.62
CA SER A 144 -3.84 -7.50 2.08
C SER A 144 -2.87 -7.50 0.90
N GLY A 145 -1.94 -6.54 0.87
CA GLY A 145 -0.99 -6.37 -0.21
C GLY A 145 -1.56 -5.70 -1.47
N ASN A 146 -2.84 -5.31 -1.49
CA ASN A 146 -3.38 -4.53 -2.60
C ASN A 146 -2.88 -3.07 -2.55
N PRO A 147 -2.25 -2.53 -3.62
CA PRO A 147 -1.72 -1.17 -3.62
C PRO A 147 -2.78 -0.09 -3.40
N VAL A 148 -4.00 -0.28 -3.90
CA VAL A 148 -5.11 0.68 -3.72
C VAL A 148 -5.52 0.71 -2.25
N ILE A 149 -5.69 -0.46 -1.62
CA ILE A 149 -6.03 -0.56 -0.20
C ILE A 149 -4.92 0.03 0.66
N HIS A 150 -3.66 -0.29 0.36
CA HIS A 150 -2.50 0.31 1.02
C HIS A 150 -2.55 1.84 0.99
N VAL A 151 -2.83 2.43 -0.20
CA VAL A 151 -2.92 3.88 -0.36
C VAL A 151 -4.09 4.49 0.40
N ILE A 152 -5.26 3.85 0.39
CA ILE A 152 -6.43 4.29 1.16
C ILE A 152 -6.09 4.29 2.64
N THR A 153 -5.65 3.15 3.18
CA THR A 153 -5.36 2.99 4.61
C THR A 153 -4.36 4.03 5.08
N LYS A 154 -3.21 4.21 4.41
CA LYS A 154 -2.21 5.17 4.89
C LYS A 154 -2.69 6.64 4.91
N ASN A 155 -3.51 7.06 3.95
CA ASN A 155 -4.00 8.44 3.91
C ASN A 155 -5.13 8.68 4.92
N LEU A 156 -6.00 7.69 5.14
CA LEU A 156 -7.03 7.76 6.17
C LEU A 156 -6.40 7.76 7.57
N THR A 157 -5.38 6.93 7.81
CA THR A 157 -4.61 6.93 9.07
C THR A 157 -3.98 8.27 9.37
N LEU A 158 -3.36 8.92 8.38
CA LEU A 158 -2.81 10.27 8.55
C LEU A 158 -3.89 11.25 9.03
N THR A 159 -5.08 11.17 8.45
CA THR A 159 -6.17 12.08 8.78
C THR A 159 -6.66 11.85 10.22
N ASP A 160 -6.88 10.59 10.60
CA ASP A 160 -7.32 10.21 11.95
C ASP A 160 -6.30 10.60 13.03
N ILE A 161 -4.99 10.47 12.74
CA ILE A 161 -3.93 10.96 13.64
C ILE A 161 -4.03 12.47 13.86
N LEU A 162 -4.21 13.26 12.79
CA LEU A 162 -4.24 14.72 12.90
C LEU A 162 -5.48 15.21 13.64
N GLU A 163 -6.63 14.60 13.38
CA GLU A 163 -7.90 14.90 14.06
C GLU A 163 -7.84 14.56 15.55
N ARG A 164 -7.42 13.34 15.91
CA ARG A 164 -7.39 12.90 17.32
C ARG A 164 -6.32 13.59 18.15
N LYS A 165 -5.23 14.07 17.52
CA LYS A 165 -4.19 14.85 18.22
C LYS A 165 -4.51 16.35 18.26
N GLY A 166 -5.68 16.78 17.79
CA GLY A 166 -6.14 18.17 17.85
C GLY A 166 -5.25 19.15 17.10
N LYS A 167 -4.52 18.67 16.07
CA LYS A 167 -3.70 19.53 15.22
C LYS A 167 -4.56 20.09 14.10
N GLU A 168 -4.22 21.29 13.64
CA GLU A 168 -4.82 21.83 12.42
C GLU A 168 -4.57 20.84 11.27
N VAL A 169 -5.66 20.34 10.68
CA VAL A 169 -5.62 19.40 9.56
C VAL A 169 -5.39 20.24 8.30
N PRO A 170 -4.24 20.09 7.61
CA PRO A 170 -4.01 20.83 6.37
C PRO A 170 -5.06 20.52 5.32
N GLN A 171 -5.48 21.51 4.53
CA GLN A 171 -6.52 21.33 3.50
C GLN A 171 -6.24 20.15 2.56
N TRP A 172 -4.97 19.94 2.16
CA TRP A 172 -4.60 18.82 1.29
C TRP A 172 -4.85 17.45 1.92
N VAL A 173 -4.83 17.34 3.26
CA VAL A 173 -5.18 16.10 3.97
C VAL A 173 -6.69 15.90 3.92
N THR A 174 -7.47 16.95 4.17
CA THR A 174 -8.94 16.92 4.06
C THR A 174 -9.38 16.54 2.64
N ASP A 175 -8.79 17.14 1.61
CA ASP A 175 -9.09 16.83 0.21
C ASP A 175 -8.78 15.37 -0.13
N ARG A 176 -7.67 14.85 0.41
CA ARG A 176 -7.29 13.44 0.26
C ARG A 176 -8.26 12.52 0.99
N ARG A 177 -8.70 12.87 2.20
CA ARG A 177 -9.72 12.11 2.93
C ARG A 177 -10.97 11.96 2.08
N THR A 178 -11.54 13.06 1.60
CA THR A 178 -12.74 13.03 0.74
C THR A 178 -12.53 12.17 -0.50
N LYS A 179 -11.36 12.29 -1.15
CA LYS A 179 -11.02 11.46 -2.31
C LYS A 179 -10.99 9.97 -1.98
N TYR A 180 -10.30 9.57 -0.92
CA TYR A 180 -10.10 8.15 -0.59
C TYR A 180 -11.35 7.52 0.06
N GLU A 181 -12.13 8.28 0.82
CA GLU A 181 -13.46 7.87 1.28
C GLU A 181 -14.38 7.63 0.07
N GLY A 182 -14.38 8.52 -0.92
CA GLY A 182 -15.16 8.36 -2.15
C GLY A 182 -14.73 7.15 -2.99
N ILE A 183 -13.42 6.85 -3.05
CA ILE A 183 -12.93 5.61 -3.67
C ILE A 183 -13.41 4.38 -2.89
N LEU A 184 -13.35 4.44 -1.56
CA LEU A 184 -13.81 3.36 -0.69
C LEU A 184 -15.32 3.12 -0.83
N ASP A 185 -16.13 4.18 -0.98
CA ASP A 185 -17.55 4.10 -1.30
C ASP A 185 -17.79 3.47 -2.67
N ALA A 186 -17.05 3.90 -3.70
CA ALA A 186 -17.19 3.33 -5.04
C ALA A 186 -16.83 1.83 -5.08
N LEU A 187 -15.83 1.41 -4.31
CA LEU A 187 -15.48 0.00 -4.12
C LEU A 187 -16.58 -0.78 -3.38
N ALA A 188 -17.12 -0.21 -2.29
CA ALA A 188 -18.21 -0.83 -1.52
C ALA A 188 -19.53 -0.94 -2.31
N LEU A 189 -19.77 -0.01 -3.24
CA LEU A 189 -20.91 -0.04 -4.15
C LEU A 189 -20.68 -0.94 -5.38
N GLY A 190 -19.50 -1.55 -5.52
CA GLY A 190 -19.13 -2.36 -6.67
C GLY A 190 -19.02 -1.57 -7.99
N SER A 191 -18.95 -0.24 -7.92
CA SER A 191 -18.76 0.65 -9.07
C SER A 191 -17.29 0.77 -9.48
N MET A 192 -16.38 0.27 -8.63
CA MET A 192 -14.96 0.11 -8.89
C MET A 192 -14.51 -1.31 -8.54
N TYR A 193 -13.49 -1.80 -9.23
CA TYR A 193 -12.89 -3.11 -9.01
C TYR A 193 -11.46 -2.98 -8.52
N LEU A 194 -11.06 -3.90 -7.65
CA LEU A 194 -9.65 -4.07 -7.30
C LEU A 194 -9.00 -5.04 -8.30
N VAL A 195 -7.74 -4.79 -8.61
CA VAL A 195 -6.90 -5.69 -9.40
C VAL A 195 -5.69 -6.12 -8.56
N THR A 196 -5.23 -7.35 -8.76
CA THR A 196 -3.97 -7.85 -8.21
C THR A 196 -2.80 -7.16 -8.89
N SER A 197 -1.60 -7.30 -8.32
CA SER A 197 -0.35 -6.85 -8.95
C SER A 197 -0.07 -7.53 -10.30
N GLY A 198 -0.71 -8.67 -10.59
CA GLY A 198 -0.66 -9.36 -11.88
C GLY A 198 -1.68 -8.86 -12.91
N GLY A 199 -2.56 -7.92 -12.54
CA GLY A 199 -3.61 -7.38 -13.41
C GLY A 199 -4.92 -8.18 -13.40
N ASP A 200 -5.01 -9.24 -12.60
CA ASP A 200 -6.24 -10.01 -12.44
C ASP A 200 -7.24 -9.28 -11.54
N LEU A 201 -8.52 -9.36 -11.86
CA LEU A 201 -9.57 -8.81 -10.98
C LEU A 201 -9.57 -9.57 -9.64
N LEU A 202 -9.47 -8.83 -8.55
CA LEU A 202 -9.68 -9.36 -7.20
C LEU A 202 -11.14 -9.79 -7.10
N ILE A 203 -11.35 -11.07 -6.79
CA ILE A 203 -12.66 -11.72 -6.83
C ILE A 203 -13.66 -10.90 -6.02
N GLN A 204 -14.64 -10.34 -6.73
CA GLN A 204 -15.84 -9.76 -6.15
C GLN A 204 -16.72 -10.91 -5.68
N THR A 205 -17.17 -10.88 -4.43
CA THR A 205 -18.16 -11.83 -3.94
C THR A 205 -19.54 -11.48 -4.52
N LEU A 206 -19.73 -11.63 -5.83
CA LEU A 206 -21.06 -11.61 -6.44
C LEU A 206 -21.57 -13.05 -6.55
N ALA A 207 -22.00 -13.62 -5.42
CA ALA A 207 -23.07 -14.63 -5.35
C ALA A 207 -23.30 -15.07 -3.91
N SER A 208 -24.51 -14.82 -3.42
CA SER A 208 -25.26 -15.60 -2.42
C SER A 208 -24.46 -16.64 -1.60
N GLY A 209 -24.15 -16.32 -0.35
CA GLY A 209 -23.90 -17.37 0.66
C GLY A 209 -22.62 -17.31 1.50
N ILE A 210 -21.98 -16.15 1.70
CA ILE A 210 -20.89 -16.07 2.70
C ILE A 210 -21.47 -15.83 4.10
N SER A 211 -21.49 -16.91 4.88
CA SER A 211 -21.84 -16.97 6.29
C SER A 211 -20.63 -16.77 7.23
N GLN A 212 -19.61 -16.03 6.81
CA GLN A 212 -18.45 -15.75 7.67
C GLN A 212 -18.04 -14.28 7.55
N VAL A 213 -18.42 -13.51 8.57
CA VAL A 213 -17.75 -12.26 8.92
C VAL A 213 -16.44 -12.67 9.59
N GLU A 214 -15.35 -12.71 8.82
CA GLU A 214 -14.01 -12.84 9.39
C GLU A 214 -13.60 -11.49 9.99
N HIS A 215 -13.91 -11.29 11.26
CA HIS A 215 -13.26 -10.24 12.06
C HIS A 215 -11.81 -10.66 12.30
N SER A 216 -10.87 -10.04 11.59
CA SER A 216 -9.45 -10.09 11.96
C SER A 216 -9.25 -9.30 13.26
N MET A 217 -9.42 -10.02 14.36
CA MET A 217 -9.26 -9.55 15.72
C MET A 217 -8.49 -10.64 16.51
N GLU A 218 -7.39 -11.16 15.94
CA GLU A 218 -6.57 -12.17 16.63
C GLU A 218 -6.08 -11.72 18.02
N ASP A 219 -6.11 -10.40 18.32
CA ASP A 219 -5.76 -9.84 19.62
C ASP A 219 -6.81 -8.90 20.24
N TYR A 220 -8.04 -8.81 19.71
CA TYR A 220 -9.08 -8.02 20.39
C TYR A 220 -9.69 -8.86 21.50
N THR A 221 -9.15 -8.69 22.70
CA THR A 221 -9.90 -8.99 23.91
C THR A 221 -10.75 -7.76 24.21
N PRO A 222 -12.07 -7.77 23.96
CA PRO A 222 -12.92 -6.74 24.50
C PRO A 222 -12.80 -6.82 26.02
N THR A 223 -12.05 -5.89 26.60
CA THR A 223 -12.20 -5.58 28.02
C THR A 223 -13.51 -4.82 28.09
N PHE A 224 -14.61 -5.57 28.23
CA PHE A 224 -15.75 -5.04 28.94
C PHE A 224 -15.22 -4.72 30.33
N ASN A 225 -14.81 -3.47 30.55
CA ASN A 225 -14.89 -2.94 31.90
C ASN A 225 -16.37 -3.05 32.24
N MET A 226 -16.75 -4.15 32.89
CA MET A 226 -18.01 -4.20 33.60
C MET A 226 -18.01 -2.95 34.45
N LEU A 227 -18.88 -1.99 34.10
CA LEU A 227 -19.23 -0.94 35.04
C LEU A 227 -19.51 -1.64 36.36
N ASP A 228 -18.89 -1.14 37.42
CA ASP A 228 -18.93 -1.72 38.76
C ASP A 228 -20.35 -2.19 39.08
N LEU A 229 -20.48 -3.35 39.73
CA LEU A 229 -21.78 -3.97 40.03
C LEU A 229 -22.70 -3.03 40.83
N GLU A 230 -22.12 -2.02 41.49
CA GLU A 230 -22.85 -0.93 42.16
C GLU A 230 -23.53 0.06 41.20
N TYR A 231 -23.00 0.31 39.99
CA TYR A 231 -23.60 1.19 38.97
C TYR A 231 -24.64 0.50 38.08
N GLN A 232 -24.76 -0.83 38.14
CA GLN A 232 -25.74 -1.60 37.38
C GLN A 232 -27.03 -1.88 38.16
N ARG A 233 -27.20 -1.26 39.33
CA ARG A 233 -28.49 -1.25 40.01
C ARG A 233 -29.46 -0.39 39.21
N ILE A 234 -30.21 -1.05 38.34
CA ILE A 234 -31.51 -0.57 37.88
C ILE A 234 -32.33 -0.37 39.15
N ASP A 235 -32.81 0.85 39.37
CA ASP A 235 -33.72 1.12 40.48
C ASP A 235 -34.94 0.21 40.32
N PRO A 236 -35.25 -0.67 41.29
CA PRO A 236 -36.32 -1.65 41.13
C PRO A 236 -37.71 -1.02 40.91
N ASP A 237 -37.88 0.25 41.26
CA ASP A 237 -39.12 1.04 41.20
C ASP A 237 -39.11 2.14 40.12
N ARG A 238 -38.08 2.23 39.26
CA ARG A 238 -38.02 3.28 38.21
C ARG A 238 -39.22 3.27 37.26
N ILE A 239 -39.88 2.12 37.09
CA ILE A 239 -41.11 2.00 36.30
C ILE A 239 -42.32 2.56 37.07
N ASP A 240 -42.36 2.42 38.39
CA ASP A 240 -43.44 2.91 39.23
C ASP A 240 -43.31 4.45 39.45
N ASP A 241 -42.09 4.98 39.50
CA ASP A 241 -41.81 6.42 39.58
C ASP A 241 -42.36 7.23 38.40
N GLU A 242 -42.36 6.65 37.19
CA GLU A 242 -42.90 7.29 35.99
C GLU A 242 -44.44 7.17 35.90
N GLU A 243 -45.06 6.24 36.63
CA GLU A 243 -46.51 6.06 36.67
C GLU A 243 -47.18 6.91 37.78
N ASP A 244 -46.47 7.25 38.85
CA ASP A 244 -46.92 8.17 39.91
C ASP A 244 -46.84 9.66 39.51
N ALA A 245 -46.25 9.97 38.35
CA ALA A 245 -46.07 11.33 37.83
C ALA A 245 -47.19 11.82 36.88
N LEU A 246 -48.27 11.05 36.70
CA LEU A 246 -49.43 11.38 35.85
C LEU A 246 -50.72 11.66 36.63
#